data_AF-A0A446C8R3-F1
#
_entry.id   AF-A0A446C8R3-F1
#
_cell.length_a   1.000
_cell.length_b   1.000
_cell.length_c   1.000
_cell.angle_alpha   90.00
_cell.angle_beta   90.00
_cell.angle_gamma   90.00
#
_symmetry.space_group_name_H-M   'P 1'
#
loop_
_entity.id
_entity.type
_entity.pdbx_description
1 polymer ?
#
loop_
_entity_poly.entity_id
_entity_poly.type
_entity_poly.pdbx_seq_one_letter_code
_entity_poly.pdbx_strand_id
1 'polypeptide(L)'
;MAQPPAYNRTKDFSADYGDQTDNQAINNELDAVATSINAIRGNLAKIQRDDGGLRDGIVTKDALDPELKDELYAEFSGNINDSVLKAQQAAVEANNAAQVAVDASVTAASARDAAQTAQTSAQVSASAASISEAAAAGSEASAQTSATSAVAAAVGAWESATAAAGSVTEANSSAVGAAASASDAAGSASAAAGSASSAWVDASGAATSESAAAASATVAVSSATLAQQWATKTDGPVVGDEYSAKYYAALTTASPKWATRGIGELVAVWDHIPGADIPPTDIPGCRYIKLSASDPYNAGVLSGESVSGSAPLLTATAVIALADSPLNGVTINLVNTERRGIRAGASGDVQDDALQKFALRARRGSGSVGLSADAMGSSDGSLSVGISSMGFYIETTANVVFDAPTGGTSVRTSTETRMRNAGATYYMRIL
;
A
#
# COMPACT_ATOMS: atom_id res chain seq x y z
N MET A 1 -172.66 -15.23 85.24
CA MET A 1 -174.09 -15.12 85.64
C MET A 1 -174.13 -14.28 86.89
N ALA A 2 -174.93 -13.21 86.93
CA ALA A 2 -175.04 -12.35 88.11
C ALA A 2 -175.58 -13.14 89.31
N GLN A 3 -175.16 -12.75 90.53
CA GLN A 3 -175.68 -13.35 91.77
C GLN A 3 -177.22 -13.32 91.76
N PRO A 4 -177.88 -14.43 92.13
CA PRO A 4 -179.34 -14.51 92.08
C PRO A 4 -180.00 -13.42 92.95
N PRO A 5 -181.18 -12.91 92.56
CA PRO A 5 -181.88 -11.88 93.32
C PRO A 5 -182.27 -12.37 94.72
N ALA A 6 -182.32 -11.47 95.70
CA ALA A 6 -182.74 -11.82 97.06
C ALA A 6 -184.22 -12.20 97.06
N TYR A 7 -184.59 -13.25 97.79
CA TYR A 7 -185.99 -13.59 97.96
C TYR A 7 -186.57 -12.77 99.12
N ASN A 8 -187.64 -12.03 98.82
CA ASN A 8 -188.43 -11.27 99.78
C ASN A 8 -189.90 -11.61 99.58
N ARG A 9 -190.60 -12.01 100.64
CA ARG A 9 -192.04 -12.27 100.58
C ARG A 9 -192.79 -10.97 100.28
N THR A 10 -193.70 -11.01 99.30
CA THR A 10 -194.44 -9.83 98.82
C THR A 10 -195.91 -9.84 99.22
N LYS A 11 -196.51 -11.02 99.42
CA LYS A 11 -197.89 -11.16 99.89
C LYS A 11 -197.90 -11.43 101.38
N ASP A 12 -198.74 -10.70 102.09
CA ASP A 12 -199.04 -10.97 103.49
C ASP A 12 -200.38 -11.69 103.59
N PHE A 13 -200.36 -12.96 104.02
CA PHE A 13 -201.56 -13.80 104.05
C PHE A 13 -202.43 -13.52 105.28
N SER A 14 -201.89 -12.89 106.33
CA SER A 14 -202.64 -12.47 107.54
C SER A 14 -203.71 -11.39 107.30
N ALA A 15 -203.71 -10.74 106.14
CA ALA A 15 -204.68 -9.69 105.79
C ALA A 15 -205.99 -10.21 105.17
N ASP A 16 -206.10 -11.51 104.89
CA ASP A 16 -207.29 -12.13 104.26
C ASP A 16 -208.14 -12.90 105.30
N TYR A 17 -209.47 -12.90 105.16
CA TYR A 17 -210.40 -13.52 106.13
C TYR A 17 -210.28 -15.05 106.17
N GLY A 18 -210.12 -15.60 107.37
CA GLY A 18 -209.89 -17.03 107.59
C GLY A 18 -211.19 -17.79 107.82
N ASP A 19 -211.61 -18.57 106.83
CA ASP A 19 -212.69 -19.53 106.97
C ASP A 19 -212.19 -20.91 107.40
N GLN A 20 -211.01 -21.40 106.95
CA GLN A 20 -210.42 -22.67 107.43
C GLN A 20 -208.87 -22.83 107.35
N THR A 21 -208.09 -21.76 107.09
CA THR A 21 -206.61 -21.85 107.00
C THR A 21 -205.88 -20.93 107.98
N ASP A 22 -204.79 -21.43 108.56
CA ASP A 22 -203.88 -20.64 109.40
C ASP A 22 -202.89 -19.87 108.52
N ASN A 23 -203.34 -18.71 108.07
CA ASN A 23 -202.58 -17.85 107.18
C ASN A 23 -201.28 -17.29 107.83
N GLN A 24 -201.17 -17.33 109.17
CA GLN A 24 -199.96 -16.94 109.90
C GLN A 24 -198.84 -17.97 109.73
N ALA A 25 -199.18 -19.27 109.69
CA ALA A 25 -198.21 -20.34 109.50
C ALA A 25 -197.55 -20.31 108.11
N ILE A 26 -198.32 -20.01 107.06
CA ILE A 26 -197.81 -19.87 105.68
C ILE A 26 -196.81 -18.72 105.58
N ASN A 27 -197.12 -17.58 106.21
CA ASN A 27 -196.21 -16.45 106.30
C ASN A 27 -194.87 -16.87 106.94
N ASN A 28 -194.91 -17.54 108.08
CA ASN A 28 -193.71 -18.00 108.78
C ASN A 28 -192.87 -18.98 107.93
N GLU A 29 -193.50 -19.88 107.18
CA GLU A 29 -192.81 -20.84 106.32
C GLU A 29 -192.10 -20.14 105.14
N LEU A 30 -192.75 -19.15 104.52
CA LEU A 30 -192.15 -18.35 103.45
C LEU A 30 -191.00 -17.45 103.94
N ASP A 31 -191.04 -16.98 105.18
CA ASP A 31 -189.94 -16.23 105.79
C ASP A 31 -188.74 -17.14 106.13
N ALA A 32 -188.99 -18.39 106.52
CA ALA A 32 -187.94 -19.40 106.68
C ALA A 32 -187.27 -19.75 105.34
N VAL A 33 -188.06 -19.88 104.26
CA VAL A 33 -187.54 -20.07 102.89
C VAL A 33 -186.67 -18.87 102.45
N ALA A 34 -187.11 -17.64 102.74
CA ALA A 34 -186.34 -16.44 102.45
C ALA A 34 -184.97 -16.45 103.11
N THR A 35 -184.92 -16.86 104.38
CA THR A 35 -183.68 -16.96 105.14
C THR A 35 -182.72 -17.98 104.53
N SER A 36 -183.23 -19.16 104.17
CA SER A 36 -182.43 -20.22 103.54
C SER A 36 -181.85 -19.79 102.18
N ILE A 37 -182.69 -19.24 101.29
CA ILE A 37 -182.26 -18.79 99.95
C ILE A 37 -181.21 -17.70 100.05
N ASN A 38 -181.43 -16.70 100.91
CA ASN A 38 -180.49 -15.59 101.06
C ASN A 38 -179.17 -16.02 101.72
N ALA A 39 -179.17 -17.04 102.59
CA ALA A 39 -177.95 -17.63 103.14
C ALA A 39 -177.14 -18.39 102.07
N ILE A 40 -177.80 -19.17 101.21
CA ILE A 40 -177.15 -19.84 100.07
C ILE A 40 -176.52 -18.81 99.14
N ARG A 41 -177.23 -17.71 98.83
CA ARG A 41 -176.67 -16.61 98.05
C ARG A 41 -175.45 -15.98 98.73
N GLY A 42 -175.50 -15.78 100.06
CA GLY A 42 -174.37 -15.28 100.83
C GLY A 42 -173.13 -16.18 100.73
N ASN A 43 -173.31 -17.50 100.71
CA ASN A 43 -172.23 -18.45 100.50
C ASN A 43 -171.76 -18.50 99.04
N LEU A 44 -172.67 -18.41 98.08
CA LEU A 44 -172.34 -18.35 96.65
C LEU A 44 -171.49 -17.11 96.33
N ALA A 45 -171.82 -15.96 96.92
CA ALA A 45 -171.05 -14.73 96.78
C ALA A 45 -169.63 -14.81 97.36
N LYS A 46 -169.36 -15.76 98.27
CA LYS A 46 -168.00 -16.02 98.79
C LYS A 46 -167.15 -16.86 97.84
N ILE A 47 -167.76 -17.69 97.00
CA ILE A 47 -167.04 -18.59 96.08
C ILE A 47 -167.06 -18.12 94.63
N GLN A 48 -168.08 -17.34 94.24
CA GLN A 48 -168.30 -16.89 92.86
C GLN A 48 -168.28 -15.36 92.77
N ARG A 49 -167.60 -14.82 91.76
CA ARG A 49 -167.66 -13.41 91.36
C ARG A 49 -168.95 -13.12 90.58
N ASP A 50 -169.29 -11.85 90.41
CA ASP A 50 -170.51 -11.42 89.71
C ASP A 50 -170.52 -11.78 88.20
N ASP A 51 -169.36 -12.06 87.60
CA ASP A 51 -169.23 -12.54 86.22
C ASP A 51 -169.54 -14.05 86.08
N GLY A 52 -169.62 -14.78 87.19
CA GLY A 52 -169.82 -16.23 87.24
C GLY A 52 -168.53 -17.05 87.37
N GLY A 53 -167.35 -16.42 87.35
CA GLY A 53 -166.08 -17.09 87.64
C GLY A 53 -165.87 -17.33 89.14
N LEU A 54 -164.95 -18.24 89.49
CA LEU A 54 -164.53 -18.42 90.88
C LEU A 54 -163.80 -17.18 91.39
N ARG A 55 -163.93 -16.85 92.67
CA ARG A 55 -163.13 -15.77 93.29
C ARG A 55 -161.64 -16.13 93.30
N ASP A 56 -160.81 -15.10 93.28
CA ASP A 56 -159.36 -15.29 93.38
C ASP A 56 -158.99 -15.90 94.74
N GLY A 57 -158.01 -16.80 94.74
CA GLY A 57 -157.60 -17.54 95.93
C GLY A 57 -158.50 -18.73 96.30
N ILE A 58 -159.62 -18.96 95.61
CA ILE A 58 -160.45 -20.16 95.81
C ILE A 58 -159.72 -21.41 95.32
N VAL A 59 -159.01 -21.33 94.19
CA VAL A 59 -158.17 -22.42 93.71
C VAL A 59 -156.77 -22.25 94.30
N THR A 60 -156.45 -23.03 95.33
CA THR A 60 -155.11 -23.11 95.93
C THR A 60 -154.34 -24.28 95.34
N LYS A 61 -153.05 -24.39 95.66
CA LYS A 61 -152.24 -25.54 95.24
C LYS A 61 -152.92 -26.87 95.60
N ASP A 62 -153.54 -27.00 96.76
CA ASP A 62 -154.17 -28.25 97.19
C ASP A 62 -155.48 -28.56 96.46
N ALA A 63 -156.11 -27.53 95.88
CA ALA A 63 -157.32 -27.68 95.06
C ALA A 63 -157.04 -28.17 93.63
N LEU A 64 -155.77 -28.17 93.19
CA LEU A 64 -155.35 -28.71 91.90
C LEU A 64 -155.08 -30.21 92.02
N ASP A 65 -155.56 -30.96 91.03
CA ASP A 65 -155.37 -32.41 90.96
C ASP A 65 -153.87 -32.78 90.91
N PRO A 66 -153.42 -33.85 91.59
CA PRO A 66 -152.04 -34.30 91.54
C PRO A 66 -151.51 -34.54 90.13
N GLU A 67 -152.32 -35.10 89.22
CA GLU A 67 -151.91 -35.41 87.84
C GLU A 67 -151.56 -34.13 87.07
N LEU A 68 -152.37 -33.09 87.22
CA LEU A 68 -152.11 -31.79 86.60
C LEU A 68 -150.84 -31.11 87.14
N LYS A 69 -150.50 -31.32 88.42
CA LYS A 69 -149.24 -30.79 88.99
C LYS A 69 -148.02 -31.50 88.43
N ASP A 70 -148.12 -32.81 88.29
CA ASP A 70 -147.04 -33.64 87.75
C ASP A 70 -146.82 -33.31 86.27
N GLU A 71 -147.89 -33.11 85.49
CA GLU A 71 -147.80 -32.64 84.10
C GLU A 71 -147.12 -31.28 83.99
N LEU A 72 -147.54 -30.29 84.79
CA LEU A 72 -146.92 -28.96 84.79
C LEU A 72 -145.44 -29.03 85.21
N TYR A 73 -145.11 -29.81 86.25
CA TYR A 73 -143.73 -29.96 86.69
C TYR A 73 -142.86 -30.66 85.64
N ALA A 74 -143.38 -31.69 84.98
CA ALA A 74 -142.71 -32.40 83.89
C ALA A 74 -142.47 -31.48 82.69
N GLU A 75 -143.46 -30.69 82.29
CA GLU A 75 -143.36 -29.75 81.17
C GLU A 75 -142.32 -28.65 81.45
N PHE A 76 -142.38 -28.01 82.63
CA PHE A 76 -141.42 -26.98 83.00
C PHE A 76 -140.01 -27.54 83.22
N SER A 77 -139.86 -28.71 83.87
CA SER A 77 -138.55 -29.33 84.11
C SER A 77 -137.91 -29.83 82.81
N GLY A 78 -138.71 -30.42 81.90
CA GLY A 78 -138.26 -30.84 80.57
C GLY A 78 -137.77 -29.67 79.72
N ASN A 79 -138.55 -28.59 79.64
CA ASN A 79 -138.18 -27.39 78.89
C ASN A 79 -136.91 -26.71 79.41
N ILE A 80 -136.71 -26.69 80.73
CA ILE A 80 -135.48 -26.16 81.36
C ILE A 80 -134.28 -27.03 80.99
N ASN A 81 -134.39 -28.36 81.09
CA ASN A 81 -133.30 -29.29 80.76
C ASN A 81 -132.91 -29.21 79.27
N ASP A 82 -133.87 -29.14 78.36
CA ASP A 82 -133.62 -29.00 76.92
C ASP A 82 -132.91 -27.68 76.59
N SER A 83 -133.29 -26.59 77.26
CA SER A 83 -132.66 -25.28 77.07
C SER A 83 -131.22 -25.26 77.59
N VAL A 84 -130.98 -25.87 78.76
CA VAL A 84 -129.63 -26.02 79.32
C VAL A 84 -128.76 -26.90 78.42
N LEU A 85 -129.31 -28.01 77.90
CA LEU A 85 -128.60 -28.90 76.98
C LEU A 85 -128.20 -28.19 75.68
N LYS A 86 -129.10 -27.41 75.08
CA LYS A 86 -128.80 -26.58 73.90
C LYS A 86 -127.72 -25.55 74.18
N ALA A 87 -127.75 -24.89 75.34
CA ALA A 87 -126.73 -23.93 75.74
C ALA A 87 -125.36 -24.59 75.95
N GLN A 88 -125.32 -25.77 76.59
CA GLN A 88 -124.11 -26.56 76.74
C GLN A 88 -123.53 -26.98 75.38
N GLN A 89 -124.37 -27.45 74.47
CA GLN A 89 -123.94 -27.83 73.13
C GLN A 89 -123.38 -26.62 72.35
N ALA A 90 -124.05 -25.47 72.38
CA ALA A 90 -123.55 -24.25 71.75
C ALA A 90 -122.21 -23.78 72.34
N ALA A 91 -122.00 -23.93 73.65
CA ALA A 91 -120.71 -23.62 74.30
C ALA A 91 -119.60 -24.56 73.84
N VAL A 92 -119.89 -25.86 73.68
CA VAL A 92 -118.94 -26.84 73.12
C VAL A 92 -118.61 -26.51 71.66
N GLU A 93 -119.62 -26.20 70.84
CA GLU A 93 -119.43 -25.80 69.44
C GLU A 93 -118.59 -24.52 69.32
N ALA A 94 -118.81 -23.53 70.19
CA ALA A 94 -118.01 -22.33 70.27
C ALA A 94 -116.54 -22.61 70.65
N ASN A 95 -116.31 -23.50 71.64
CA ASN A 95 -114.96 -23.92 72.02
C ASN A 95 -114.25 -24.67 70.88
N ASN A 96 -114.96 -25.56 70.18
CA ASN A 96 -114.42 -26.27 69.03
C ASN A 96 -114.05 -25.31 67.89
N ALA A 97 -114.91 -24.33 67.60
CA ALA A 97 -114.63 -23.31 66.59
C ALA A 97 -113.43 -22.43 66.96
N ALA A 98 -113.28 -22.07 68.25
CA ALA A 98 -112.13 -21.35 68.75
C ALA A 98 -110.83 -22.17 68.59
N GLN A 99 -110.87 -23.47 68.91
CA GLN A 99 -109.72 -24.36 68.73
C GLN A 99 -109.32 -24.48 67.25
N VAL A 100 -110.30 -24.66 66.34
CA VAL A 100 -110.04 -24.68 64.88
C VAL A 100 -109.39 -23.38 64.41
N ALA A 101 -109.82 -22.22 64.93
CA ALA A 101 -109.22 -20.93 64.60
C ALA A 101 -107.77 -20.83 65.11
N VAL A 102 -107.47 -21.36 66.30
CA VAL A 102 -106.10 -21.44 66.83
C VAL A 102 -105.23 -22.33 65.95
N ASP A 103 -105.69 -23.53 65.59
CA ASP A 103 -104.94 -24.48 64.75
C ASP A 103 -104.68 -23.91 63.35
N ALA A 104 -105.65 -23.19 62.78
CA ALA A 104 -105.49 -22.46 61.53
C ALA A 104 -104.44 -21.34 61.65
N SER A 105 -104.40 -20.61 62.77
CA SER A 105 -103.41 -19.56 63.02
C SER A 105 -101.98 -20.12 63.13
N VAL A 106 -101.81 -21.28 63.77
CA VAL A 106 -100.54 -21.99 63.88
C VAL A 106 -100.09 -22.48 62.50
N THR A 107 -100.99 -23.08 61.73
CA THR A 107 -100.70 -23.51 60.35
C THR A 107 -100.27 -22.34 59.46
N ALA A 108 -100.93 -21.19 59.58
CA ALA A 108 -100.57 -19.98 58.87
C ALA A 108 -99.22 -19.38 59.31
N ALA A 109 -98.84 -19.54 60.59
CA ALA A 109 -97.51 -19.17 61.07
C ALA A 109 -96.43 -20.09 60.46
N SER A 110 -96.61 -21.41 60.50
CA SER A 110 -95.67 -22.36 59.90
C SER A 110 -95.52 -22.16 58.38
N ALA A 111 -96.60 -21.83 57.68
CA ALA A 111 -96.55 -21.50 56.26
C ALA A 111 -95.74 -20.21 55.98
N ARG A 112 -95.84 -19.20 56.85
CA ARG A 112 -95.01 -17.98 56.77
C ARG A 112 -93.53 -18.30 57.00
N ASP A 113 -93.20 -19.12 57.99
CA ASP A 113 -91.82 -19.51 58.28
C ASP A 113 -91.20 -20.32 57.12
N ALA A 114 -91.99 -21.23 56.53
CA ALA A 114 -91.59 -21.97 55.34
C ALA A 114 -91.35 -21.04 54.13
N ALA A 115 -92.23 -20.07 53.91
CA ALA A 115 -92.07 -19.08 52.84
C ALA A 115 -90.81 -18.21 53.04
N GLN A 116 -90.53 -17.81 54.28
CA GLN A 116 -89.35 -17.01 54.60
C GLN A 116 -88.04 -17.81 54.47
N THR A 117 -88.08 -19.11 54.82
CA THR A 117 -86.96 -20.04 54.58
C THR A 117 -86.71 -20.18 53.08
N ALA A 118 -87.75 -20.38 52.27
CA ALA A 118 -87.63 -20.49 50.82
C ALA A 118 -87.08 -19.19 50.19
N GLN A 119 -87.53 -18.02 50.66
CA GLN A 119 -86.99 -16.72 50.23
C GLN A 119 -85.50 -16.60 50.53
N THR A 120 -85.07 -16.99 51.74
CA THR A 120 -83.66 -16.95 52.15
C THR A 120 -82.82 -17.90 51.29
N SER A 121 -83.29 -19.12 51.04
CA SER A 121 -82.60 -20.08 50.16
C SER A 121 -82.47 -19.57 48.72
N ALA A 122 -83.48 -18.88 48.20
CA ALA A 122 -83.42 -18.26 46.88
C ALA A 122 -82.39 -17.12 46.83
N GLN A 123 -82.31 -16.28 47.86
CA GLN A 123 -81.31 -15.21 47.97
C GLN A 123 -79.87 -15.74 48.05
N VAL A 124 -79.66 -16.81 48.83
CA VAL A 124 -78.36 -17.50 48.91
C VAL A 124 -77.98 -18.09 47.56
N SER A 125 -78.93 -18.72 46.87
CA SER A 125 -78.69 -19.31 45.54
C SER A 125 -78.36 -18.24 44.49
N ALA A 126 -79.07 -17.11 44.51
CA ALA A 126 -78.77 -15.96 43.64
C ALA A 126 -77.37 -15.40 43.92
N SER A 127 -76.99 -15.26 45.19
CA SER A 127 -75.65 -14.79 45.58
C SER A 127 -74.56 -15.74 45.12
N ALA A 128 -74.77 -17.06 45.26
CA ALA A 128 -73.84 -18.08 44.79
C ALA A 128 -73.68 -18.05 43.26
N ALA A 129 -74.76 -17.82 42.52
CA ALA A 129 -74.72 -17.65 41.07
C ALA A 129 -73.89 -16.42 40.65
N SER A 130 -74.07 -15.27 41.31
CA SER A 130 -73.27 -14.06 41.04
C SER A 130 -71.78 -14.26 41.34
N ILE A 131 -71.44 -15.00 42.41
CA ILE A 131 -70.05 -15.35 42.73
C ILE A 131 -69.47 -16.27 41.64
N SER A 132 -70.25 -17.25 41.18
CA SER A 132 -69.84 -18.16 40.11
C SER A 132 -69.61 -17.42 38.78
N GLU A 133 -70.45 -16.45 38.44
CA GLU A 133 -70.29 -15.59 37.26
C GLU A 133 -69.01 -14.76 37.35
N ALA A 134 -68.75 -14.13 38.51
CA ALA A 134 -67.52 -13.38 38.74
C ALA A 134 -66.25 -14.26 38.63
N ALA A 135 -66.31 -15.49 39.14
CA ALA A 135 -65.21 -16.45 39.03
C ALA A 135 -64.96 -16.89 37.58
N ALA A 136 -66.03 -17.06 36.78
CA ALA A 136 -65.93 -17.36 35.35
C ALA A 136 -65.29 -16.19 34.58
N ALA A 137 -65.73 -14.96 34.84
CA ALA A 137 -65.14 -13.75 34.24
C ALA A 137 -63.65 -13.59 34.61
N GLY A 138 -63.27 -13.87 35.86
CA GLY A 138 -61.87 -13.87 36.30
C GLY A 138 -61.02 -14.93 35.60
N SER A 139 -61.60 -16.10 35.35
CA SER A 139 -60.94 -17.19 34.60
C SER A 139 -60.74 -16.82 33.13
N GLU A 140 -61.72 -16.18 32.49
CA GLU A 140 -61.60 -15.67 31.14
C GLU A 140 -60.49 -14.61 31.02
N ALA A 141 -60.41 -13.67 31.96
CA ALA A 141 -59.37 -12.65 31.98
C ALA A 141 -57.95 -13.26 32.14
N SER A 142 -57.83 -14.30 32.98
CA SER A 142 -56.58 -15.05 33.15
C SER A 142 -56.20 -15.82 31.89
N ALA A 143 -57.17 -16.37 31.16
CA ALA A 143 -56.94 -17.02 29.87
C ALA A 143 -56.49 -16.01 28.80
N GLN A 144 -57.10 -14.83 28.71
CA GLN A 144 -56.68 -13.75 27.80
C GLN A 144 -55.26 -13.25 28.12
N THR A 145 -54.93 -13.10 29.40
CA THR A 145 -53.59 -12.72 29.84
C THR A 145 -52.57 -13.79 29.42
N SER A 146 -52.89 -15.07 29.66
CA SER A 146 -52.04 -16.19 29.26
C SER A 146 -51.84 -16.26 27.74
N ALA A 147 -52.89 -16.02 26.95
CA ALA A 147 -52.80 -15.94 25.50
C ALA A 147 -51.89 -14.79 25.05
N THR A 148 -52.00 -13.62 25.68
CA THR A 148 -51.15 -12.46 25.40
C THR A 148 -49.67 -12.75 25.73
N SER A 149 -49.41 -13.37 26.88
CA SER A 149 -48.06 -13.81 27.28
C SER A 149 -47.49 -14.84 26.31
N ALA A 150 -48.30 -15.78 25.82
CA ALA A 150 -47.88 -16.77 24.83
C ALA A 150 -47.50 -16.14 23.49
N VAL A 151 -48.29 -15.16 23.02
CA VAL A 151 -47.97 -14.39 21.81
C VAL A 151 -46.67 -13.61 21.99
N ALA A 152 -46.48 -12.93 23.12
CA ALA A 152 -45.24 -12.20 23.41
C ALA A 152 -44.01 -13.12 23.46
N ALA A 153 -44.15 -14.31 24.06
CA ALA A 153 -43.08 -15.32 24.07
C ALA A 153 -42.74 -15.82 22.66
N ALA A 154 -43.75 -16.02 21.79
CA ALA A 154 -43.55 -16.41 20.41
C ALA A 154 -42.82 -15.32 19.59
N VAL A 155 -43.16 -14.04 19.80
CA VAL A 155 -42.46 -12.91 19.18
C VAL A 155 -41.00 -12.88 19.63
N GLY A 156 -40.73 -12.97 20.94
CA GLY A 156 -39.36 -12.99 21.46
C GLY A 156 -38.52 -14.18 20.93
N ALA A 157 -39.13 -15.33 20.70
CA ALA A 157 -38.47 -16.48 20.08
C ALA A 157 -38.12 -16.21 18.61
N TRP A 158 -39.00 -15.57 17.84
CA TRP A 158 -38.75 -15.20 16.45
C TRP A 158 -37.65 -14.14 16.31
N GLU A 159 -37.65 -13.13 17.17
CA GLU A 159 -36.60 -12.12 17.24
C GLU A 159 -35.24 -12.75 17.59
N SER A 160 -35.21 -13.67 18.56
CA SER A 160 -34.00 -14.41 18.94
C SER A 160 -33.46 -15.25 17.79
N ALA A 161 -34.34 -15.92 17.03
CA ALA A 161 -33.94 -16.68 15.83
C ALA A 161 -33.37 -15.77 14.73
N THR A 162 -33.95 -14.59 14.55
CA THR A 162 -33.47 -13.58 13.59
C THR A 162 -32.10 -13.05 13.99
N ALA A 163 -31.90 -12.74 15.27
CA ALA A 163 -30.60 -12.32 15.80
C ALA A 163 -29.52 -13.39 15.58
N ALA A 164 -29.84 -14.67 15.85
CA ALA A 164 -28.93 -15.77 15.61
C ALA A 164 -28.54 -15.91 14.12
N ALA A 165 -29.50 -15.75 13.19
CA ALA A 165 -29.21 -15.74 11.75
C ALA A 165 -28.31 -14.56 11.33
N GLY A 166 -28.50 -13.39 11.96
CA GLY A 166 -27.61 -12.24 11.81
C GLY A 166 -26.18 -12.55 12.24
N SER A 167 -26.00 -13.13 13.44
CA SER A 167 -24.68 -13.54 13.94
C SER A 167 -23.98 -14.57 13.05
N VAL A 168 -24.71 -15.50 12.43
CA VAL A 168 -24.14 -16.45 11.45
C VAL A 168 -23.62 -15.70 10.21
N THR A 169 -24.35 -14.69 9.74
CA THR A 169 -23.95 -13.88 8.58
C THR A 169 -22.69 -13.06 8.88
N GLU A 170 -22.61 -12.48 10.06
CA GLU A 170 -21.42 -11.76 10.54
C GLU A 170 -20.21 -12.69 10.64
N ALA A 171 -20.39 -13.87 11.25
CA ALA A 171 -19.33 -14.87 11.36
C ALA A 171 -18.81 -15.32 9.99
N ASN A 172 -19.71 -15.54 9.03
CA ASN A 172 -19.33 -15.89 7.66
C ASN A 172 -18.54 -14.75 6.97
N SER A 173 -18.95 -13.50 7.19
CA SER A 173 -18.24 -12.32 6.67
C SER A 173 -16.84 -12.18 7.27
N SER A 174 -16.70 -12.42 8.58
CA SER A 174 -15.39 -12.47 9.25
C SER A 174 -14.50 -13.60 8.70
N ALA A 175 -15.07 -14.78 8.42
CA ALA A 175 -14.32 -15.89 7.83
C ALA A 175 -13.80 -15.56 6.42
N VAL A 176 -14.62 -14.91 5.59
CA VAL A 176 -14.20 -14.41 4.26
C VAL A 176 -13.09 -13.37 4.39
N GLY A 177 -13.21 -12.41 5.33
CA GLY A 177 -12.17 -11.41 5.58
C GLY A 177 -10.84 -12.02 6.04
N ALA A 178 -10.89 -13.05 6.88
CA ALA A 178 -9.70 -13.81 7.30
C ALA A 178 -9.04 -14.55 6.12
N ALA A 179 -9.83 -15.18 5.24
CA ALA A 179 -9.33 -15.86 4.05
C ALA A 179 -8.67 -14.90 3.05
N ALA A 180 -9.25 -13.70 2.85
CA ALA A 180 -8.65 -12.65 2.03
C ALA A 180 -7.30 -12.19 2.62
N SER A 181 -7.27 -11.92 3.93
CA SER A 181 -6.04 -11.52 4.63
C SER A 181 -4.93 -12.58 4.52
N ALA A 182 -5.29 -13.87 4.58
CA ALA A 182 -4.34 -14.96 4.38
C ALA A 182 -3.79 -15.00 2.94
N SER A 183 -4.62 -14.69 1.95
CA SER A 183 -4.21 -14.62 0.54
C SER A 183 -3.25 -13.44 0.28
N ASP A 184 -3.54 -12.27 0.87
CA ASP A 184 -2.67 -11.09 0.78
C ASP A 184 -1.31 -11.34 1.44
N ALA A 185 -1.30 -12.04 2.59
CA ALA A 185 -0.07 -12.45 3.26
C ALA A 185 0.77 -13.41 2.39
N ALA A 186 0.13 -14.38 1.72
CA ALA A 186 0.81 -15.29 0.79
C ALA A 186 1.38 -14.55 -0.44
N GLY A 187 0.64 -13.56 -0.97
CA GLY A 187 1.12 -12.68 -2.04
C GLY A 187 2.34 -11.87 -1.61
N SER A 188 2.29 -11.28 -0.41
CA SER A 188 3.40 -10.53 0.17
C SER A 188 4.65 -11.39 0.37
N ALA A 189 4.48 -12.63 0.86
CA ALA A 189 5.57 -13.59 1.00
C ALA A 189 6.22 -13.95 -0.35
N SER A 190 5.40 -14.14 -1.40
CA SER A 190 5.88 -14.43 -2.75
C SER A 190 6.67 -13.25 -3.33
N ALA A 191 6.19 -12.02 -3.14
CA ALA A 191 6.91 -10.82 -3.55
C ALA A 191 8.27 -10.67 -2.83
N ALA A 192 8.31 -10.95 -1.52
CA ALA A 192 9.55 -10.94 -0.75
C ALA A 192 10.57 -11.98 -1.26
N ALA A 193 10.11 -13.20 -1.59
CA ALA A 193 10.95 -14.23 -2.19
C ALA A 193 11.49 -13.82 -3.57
N GLY A 194 10.68 -13.14 -4.38
CA GLY A 194 11.11 -12.56 -5.66
C GLY A 194 12.21 -11.51 -5.46
N SER A 195 12.02 -10.56 -4.55
CA SER A 195 13.02 -9.54 -4.22
C SER A 195 14.34 -10.15 -3.71
N ALA A 196 14.27 -11.21 -2.89
CA ALA A 196 15.45 -11.92 -2.42
C ALA A 196 16.23 -12.58 -3.58
N SER A 197 15.51 -13.13 -4.57
CA SER A 197 16.12 -13.73 -5.76
C SER A 197 16.82 -12.67 -6.61
N SER A 198 16.20 -11.51 -6.82
CA SER A 198 16.81 -10.39 -7.54
C SER A 198 18.08 -9.90 -6.84
N ALA A 199 18.04 -9.75 -5.51
CA ALA A 199 19.22 -9.35 -4.73
C ALA A 199 20.38 -10.35 -4.87
N TRP A 200 20.09 -11.65 -4.96
CA TRP A 200 21.12 -12.67 -5.21
C TRP A 200 21.73 -12.56 -6.62
N VAL A 201 20.92 -12.25 -7.64
CA VAL A 201 21.41 -11.99 -9.00
C VAL A 201 22.30 -10.75 -9.04
N ASP A 202 21.88 -9.65 -8.40
CA ASP A 202 22.65 -8.41 -8.33
C ASP A 202 24.00 -8.62 -7.62
N ALA A 203 24.00 -9.38 -6.51
CA ALA A 203 25.23 -9.75 -5.81
C ALA A 203 26.19 -10.57 -6.68
N SER A 204 25.66 -11.51 -7.46
CA SER A 204 26.44 -12.31 -8.42
C SER A 204 26.99 -11.47 -9.56
N GLY A 205 26.21 -10.51 -10.06
CA GLY A 205 26.64 -9.53 -11.06
C GLY A 205 27.74 -8.61 -10.54
N ALA A 206 27.65 -8.19 -9.28
CA ALA A 206 28.70 -7.41 -8.62
C ALA A 206 30.01 -8.20 -8.50
N ALA A 207 29.96 -9.47 -8.07
CA ALA A 207 31.14 -10.34 -7.99
C ALA A 207 31.79 -10.58 -9.36
N THR A 208 30.98 -10.71 -10.41
CA THR A 208 31.48 -10.81 -11.79
C THR A 208 32.18 -9.51 -12.22
N SER A 209 31.59 -8.36 -11.87
CA SER A 209 32.16 -7.05 -12.17
C SER A 209 33.49 -6.81 -11.44
N GLU A 210 33.60 -7.26 -10.19
CA GLU A 210 34.86 -7.26 -9.43
C GLU A 210 35.94 -8.06 -10.15
N SER A 211 35.62 -9.29 -10.59
CA SER A 211 36.55 -10.14 -11.32
C SER A 211 37.01 -9.51 -12.64
N ALA A 212 36.09 -8.88 -13.38
CA ALA A 212 36.41 -8.17 -14.61
C ALA A 212 37.30 -6.95 -14.37
N ALA A 213 37.09 -6.21 -13.28
CA ALA A 213 37.92 -5.09 -12.88
C ALA A 213 39.34 -5.55 -12.51
N ALA A 214 39.49 -6.65 -11.76
CA ALA A 214 40.78 -7.24 -11.41
C ALA A 214 41.56 -7.73 -12.65
N ALA A 215 40.87 -8.36 -13.61
CA ALA A 215 41.45 -8.74 -14.88
C ALA A 215 41.94 -7.51 -15.67
N SER A 216 41.12 -6.45 -15.73
CA SER A 216 41.49 -5.20 -16.39
C SER A 216 42.70 -4.53 -15.74
N ALA A 217 42.81 -4.56 -14.42
CA ALA A 217 43.98 -4.08 -13.69
C ALA A 217 45.25 -4.86 -14.07
N THR A 218 45.14 -6.19 -14.20
CA THR A 218 46.26 -7.06 -14.62
C THR A 218 46.72 -6.74 -16.04
N VAL A 219 45.77 -6.52 -16.96
CA VAL A 219 46.05 -6.11 -18.34
C VAL A 219 46.72 -4.73 -18.38
N ALA A 220 46.25 -3.78 -17.55
CA ALA A 220 46.85 -2.45 -17.46
C ALA A 220 48.30 -2.50 -16.96
N VAL A 221 48.59 -3.30 -15.91
CA VAL A 221 49.96 -3.52 -15.42
C VAL A 221 50.85 -4.12 -16.52
N SER A 222 50.37 -5.16 -17.19
CA SER A 222 51.11 -5.84 -18.27
C SER A 222 51.42 -4.88 -19.42
N SER A 223 50.44 -4.05 -19.80
CA SER A 223 50.59 -3.03 -20.85
C SER A 223 51.61 -1.96 -20.44
N ALA A 224 51.59 -1.52 -19.17
CA ALA A 224 52.57 -0.58 -18.64
C ALA A 224 53.99 -1.15 -18.67
N THR A 225 54.17 -2.42 -18.28
CA THR A 225 55.46 -3.13 -18.40
C THR A 225 55.93 -3.21 -19.85
N LEU A 226 55.06 -3.59 -20.77
CA LEU A 226 55.39 -3.67 -22.20
C LEU A 226 55.79 -2.29 -22.75
N ALA A 227 55.05 -1.23 -22.40
CA ALA A 227 55.39 0.14 -22.78
C ALA A 227 56.76 0.57 -22.23
N GLN A 228 57.09 0.22 -20.99
CA GLN A 228 58.41 0.48 -20.41
C GLN A 228 59.52 -0.25 -21.18
N GLN A 229 59.31 -1.51 -21.57
CA GLN A 229 60.27 -2.27 -22.38
C GLN A 229 60.49 -1.62 -23.74
N TRP A 230 59.42 -1.20 -24.43
CA TRP A 230 59.49 -0.45 -25.69
C TRP A 230 60.29 0.85 -25.60
N ALA A 231 60.25 1.51 -24.43
CA ALA A 231 60.99 2.75 -24.22
C ALA A 231 62.47 2.53 -23.87
N THR A 232 62.81 1.44 -23.18
CA THR A 232 64.10 1.36 -22.44
C THR A 232 65.01 0.17 -22.74
N LYS A 233 64.48 -0.94 -23.27
CA LYS A 233 65.23 -2.21 -23.40
C LYS A 233 66.34 -2.12 -24.44
N THR A 234 67.59 -2.41 -24.08
CA THR A 234 68.72 -2.35 -25.02
C THR A 234 69.24 -3.73 -25.44
N ASP A 235 68.87 -4.77 -24.70
CA ASP A 235 69.43 -6.11 -24.88
C ASP A 235 68.35 -7.08 -25.38
N GLY A 236 68.28 -7.23 -26.70
CA GLY A 236 67.34 -8.09 -27.42
C GLY A 236 65.99 -7.44 -27.78
N PRO A 237 65.16 -8.13 -28.60
CA PRO A 237 63.88 -7.60 -29.07
C PRO A 237 62.84 -7.47 -27.94
N VAL A 238 61.90 -6.53 -28.08
CA VAL A 238 60.78 -6.30 -27.14
C VAL A 238 59.63 -7.26 -27.44
N VAL A 239 59.29 -7.46 -28.72
CA VAL A 239 58.33 -8.47 -29.18
C VAL A 239 58.77 -9.02 -30.53
N GLY A 240 58.70 -10.35 -30.72
CA GLY A 240 59.18 -10.98 -31.95
C GLY A 240 60.61 -10.56 -32.29
N ASP A 241 60.78 -9.93 -33.46
CA ASP A 241 62.06 -9.43 -33.98
C ASP A 241 62.21 -7.90 -33.86
N GLU A 242 61.29 -7.19 -33.19
CA GLU A 242 61.30 -5.73 -33.08
C GLU A 242 62.04 -5.22 -31.83
N TYR A 243 62.91 -4.22 -32.01
CA TYR A 243 63.74 -3.64 -30.94
C TYR A 243 63.18 -2.31 -30.40
N SER A 244 63.58 -1.94 -29.18
CA SER A 244 63.12 -0.71 -28.52
C SER A 244 63.59 0.57 -29.22
N ALA A 245 62.91 1.69 -28.95
CA ALA A 245 63.32 2.99 -29.46
C ALA A 245 64.74 3.39 -29.01
N LYS A 246 65.15 3.00 -27.80
CA LYS A 246 66.48 3.30 -27.25
C LYS A 246 67.60 2.50 -27.92
N TYR A 247 67.34 1.26 -28.33
CA TYR A 247 68.29 0.43 -29.09
C TYR A 247 68.65 1.10 -30.43
N TYR A 248 67.65 1.54 -31.19
CA TYR A 248 67.87 2.24 -32.46
C TYR A 248 68.59 3.58 -32.27
N ALA A 249 68.25 4.34 -31.23
CA ALA A 249 68.94 5.60 -30.93
C ALA A 249 70.45 5.39 -30.66
N ALA A 250 70.83 4.35 -29.90
CA ALA A 250 72.22 4.07 -29.55
C ALA A 250 73.11 3.71 -30.77
N LEU A 251 72.55 3.04 -31.79
CA LEU A 251 73.27 2.72 -33.03
C LEU A 251 73.67 3.97 -33.82
N THR A 252 72.92 5.07 -33.70
CA THR A 252 73.18 6.29 -34.47
C THR A 252 74.27 7.20 -33.87
N THR A 253 74.74 6.90 -32.66
CA THR A 253 75.68 7.76 -31.92
C THR A 253 77.18 7.55 -32.24
N ALA A 254 77.54 6.64 -33.16
CA ALA A 254 78.91 6.50 -33.67
C ALA A 254 79.12 7.32 -34.98
N SER A 255 79.77 8.48 -34.87
CA SER A 255 80.18 9.50 -35.88
C SER A 255 79.87 9.27 -37.39
N PRO A 256 78.80 9.89 -37.95
CA PRO A 256 78.39 9.74 -39.36
C PRO A 256 79.19 10.55 -40.39
N LYS A 257 80.08 11.48 -40.00
CA LYS A 257 80.69 12.42 -40.95
C LYS A 257 81.65 11.79 -41.98
N TRP A 258 82.28 10.67 -41.64
CA TRP A 258 83.20 9.97 -42.53
C TRP A 258 82.46 8.92 -43.38
N ALA A 259 81.38 8.34 -42.86
CA ALA A 259 80.55 7.38 -43.57
C ALA A 259 79.67 8.00 -44.68
N THR A 260 79.43 9.31 -44.65
CA THR A 260 78.59 10.01 -45.63
C THR A 260 79.32 10.54 -46.86
N ARG A 261 80.65 10.43 -46.94
CA ARG A 261 81.46 10.83 -48.11
C ARG A 261 81.43 9.75 -49.20
N GLY A 262 81.44 10.12 -50.48
CA GLY A 262 81.45 9.13 -51.57
C GLY A 262 82.78 8.35 -51.63
N ILE A 263 82.74 7.08 -52.05
CA ILE A 263 83.96 6.33 -52.39
C ILE A 263 84.62 7.01 -53.60
N GLY A 264 85.93 7.27 -53.53
CA GLY A 264 86.69 8.05 -54.51
C GLY A 264 86.66 9.57 -54.29
N GLU A 265 85.89 10.08 -53.32
CA GLU A 265 85.86 11.51 -53.00
C GLU A 265 87.16 11.96 -52.31
N LEU A 266 87.71 13.08 -52.76
CA LEU A 266 88.86 13.74 -52.13
C LEU A 266 88.41 14.62 -50.97
N VAL A 267 89.01 14.42 -49.81
CA VAL A 267 88.82 15.24 -48.62
C VAL A 267 90.12 15.98 -48.31
N ALA A 268 90.07 17.31 -48.39
CA ALA A 268 91.16 18.16 -47.96
C ALA A 268 91.11 18.35 -46.43
N VAL A 269 92.21 18.03 -45.76
CA VAL A 269 92.34 18.18 -44.31
C VAL A 269 93.57 19.03 -44.00
N TRP A 270 93.38 20.03 -43.14
CA TRP A 270 94.47 20.83 -42.59
C TRP A 270 95.09 20.12 -41.38
N ASP A 271 95.67 18.95 -41.60
CA ASP A 271 96.19 18.06 -40.54
C ASP A 271 97.38 18.62 -39.77
N HIS A 272 97.98 19.71 -40.26
CA HIS A 272 98.97 20.50 -39.50
C HIS A 272 98.36 21.32 -38.34
N ILE A 273 97.03 21.50 -38.29
CA ILE A 273 96.34 22.21 -37.20
C ILE A 273 96.02 21.23 -36.08
N PRO A 274 96.52 21.43 -34.84
CA PRO A 274 96.18 20.57 -33.70
C PRO A 274 94.67 20.50 -33.48
N GLY A 275 94.13 19.28 -33.33
CA GLY A 275 92.68 19.06 -33.20
C GLY A 275 91.91 19.02 -34.52
N ALA A 276 92.58 19.19 -35.66
CA ALA A 276 91.98 18.88 -36.96
C ALA A 276 91.56 17.41 -36.97
N ASP A 277 90.31 17.20 -37.39
CA ASP A 277 89.70 15.88 -37.36
C ASP A 277 90.14 15.09 -38.59
N ILE A 278 91.13 14.21 -38.38
CA ILE A 278 91.73 13.36 -39.41
C ILE A 278 90.87 12.09 -39.54
N PRO A 279 90.56 11.61 -40.76
CA PRO A 279 89.79 10.38 -40.93
C PRO A 279 90.47 9.20 -40.18
N PRO A 280 89.79 8.54 -39.23
CA PRO A 280 90.34 7.37 -38.54
C PRO A 280 90.51 6.18 -39.49
N THR A 281 91.41 5.27 -39.15
CA THR A 281 91.73 4.08 -39.95
C THR A 281 90.88 2.87 -39.60
N ASP A 282 90.09 2.95 -38.53
CA ASP A 282 89.41 1.84 -37.84
C ASP A 282 87.87 1.95 -37.81
N ILE A 283 87.27 2.75 -38.71
CA ILE A 283 85.82 2.85 -38.82
C ILE A 283 85.25 1.63 -39.56
N PRO A 284 84.27 0.90 -38.98
CA PRO A 284 83.63 -0.23 -39.67
C PRO A 284 83.01 0.21 -41.00
N GLY A 285 83.45 -0.42 -42.09
CA GLY A 285 82.95 -0.13 -43.44
C GLY A 285 83.38 1.22 -44.03
N CYS A 286 84.35 1.91 -43.43
CA CYS A 286 84.92 3.13 -43.99
C CYS A 286 86.45 3.10 -43.93
N ARG A 287 87.14 3.25 -45.07
CA ARG A 287 88.60 3.35 -45.13
C ARG A 287 89.02 4.49 -46.02
N TYR A 288 89.98 5.28 -45.55
CA TYR A 288 90.63 6.33 -46.33
C TYR A 288 92.09 5.96 -46.59
N ILE A 289 92.65 6.61 -47.61
CA ILE A 289 94.09 6.67 -47.87
C ILE A 289 94.53 8.12 -47.87
N LYS A 290 95.75 8.38 -47.44
CA LYS A 290 96.41 9.67 -47.59
C LYS A 290 97.16 9.67 -48.92
N LEU A 291 96.99 10.67 -49.76
CA LEU A 291 97.58 10.68 -51.11
C LEU A 291 99.08 11.07 -51.10
N SER A 292 99.83 10.49 -50.18
CA SER A 292 101.28 10.67 -49.96
C SER A 292 101.99 9.32 -50.10
N ALA A 293 103.12 9.31 -50.78
CA ALA A 293 104.02 8.16 -50.91
C ALA A 293 104.69 7.83 -49.57
N SER A 294 104.82 6.53 -49.29
CA SER A 294 105.45 5.96 -48.11
C SER A 294 104.89 6.48 -46.78
N ASP A 295 103.58 6.79 -46.72
CA ASP A 295 102.95 7.31 -45.50
C ASP A 295 102.38 6.17 -44.62
N PRO A 296 102.68 6.14 -43.30
CA PRO A 296 102.17 5.11 -42.38
C PRO A 296 100.64 4.98 -42.35
N TYR A 297 99.90 6.05 -42.68
CA TYR A 297 98.44 6.03 -42.77
C TYR A 297 97.93 4.97 -43.77
N ASN A 298 98.71 4.70 -44.81
CA ASN A 298 98.37 3.79 -45.90
C ASN A 298 98.83 2.34 -45.67
N ALA A 299 99.31 2.01 -44.46
CA ALA A 299 99.81 0.68 -44.16
C ALA A 299 98.79 -0.41 -44.55
N GLY A 300 99.22 -1.31 -45.45
CA GLY A 300 98.44 -2.45 -45.92
C GLY A 300 97.35 -2.17 -46.95
N VAL A 301 97.19 -0.92 -47.42
CA VAL A 301 96.13 -0.55 -48.38
C VAL A 301 96.62 0.04 -49.70
N LEU A 302 97.93 0.28 -49.84
CA LEU A 302 98.59 0.66 -51.08
C LEU A 302 99.66 -0.37 -51.46
N SER A 303 99.81 -0.62 -52.75
CA SER A 303 100.85 -1.48 -53.35
C SER A 303 101.47 -0.81 -54.58
N GLY A 304 102.66 -1.23 -54.99
CA GLY A 304 103.28 -0.74 -56.23
C GLY A 304 103.59 0.77 -56.24
N GLU A 305 103.85 1.37 -55.07
CA GLU A 305 104.19 2.80 -54.98
C GLU A 305 105.47 3.12 -55.76
N SER A 306 105.42 4.14 -56.61
CA SER A 306 106.54 4.61 -57.43
C SER A 306 106.61 6.13 -57.42
N VAL A 307 107.80 6.68 -57.18
CA VAL A 307 108.11 8.11 -57.32
C VAL A 307 109.23 8.24 -58.34
N SER A 308 109.00 8.95 -59.44
CA SER A 308 109.96 9.15 -60.53
C SER A 308 110.05 10.61 -60.96
N GLY A 309 111.20 10.99 -61.53
CA GLY A 309 111.50 12.38 -61.91
C GLY A 309 112.18 13.18 -60.80
N SER A 310 112.47 14.45 -61.09
CA SER A 310 113.03 15.42 -60.14
C SER A 310 112.19 16.68 -60.17
N ALA A 311 112.00 17.31 -59.01
CA ALA A 311 111.30 18.60 -58.92
C ALA A 311 111.86 19.59 -59.98
N PRO A 312 111.00 20.27 -60.76
CA PRO A 312 109.54 20.41 -60.59
C PRO A 312 108.66 19.33 -61.25
N LEU A 313 109.21 18.37 -61.99
CA LEU A 313 108.45 17.33 -62.71
C LEU A 313 108.51 15.99 -61.96
N LEU A 314 107.80 15.91 -60.83
CA LEU A 314 107.70 14.68 -60.03
C LEU A 314 106.39 13.94 -60.34
N THR A 315 106.49 12.65 -60.62
CA THR A 315 105.33 11.77 -60.80
C THR A 315 105.35 10.70 -59.72
N ALA A 316 104.28 10.60 -58.93
CA ALA A 316 104.15 9.67 -57.82
C ALA A 316 102.82 8.92 -57.94
N THR A 317 102.89 7.59 -58.06
CA THR A 317 101.72 6.72 -58.27
C THR A 317 101.70 5.56 -57.28
N ALA A 318 100.52 5.01 -57.02
CA ALA A 318 100.29 3.81 -56.22
C ALA A 318 99.07 3.04 -56.73
N VAL A 319 98.95 1.75 -56.38
CA VAL A 319 97.77 0.93 -56.64
C VAL A 319 97.05 0.66 -55.33
N ILE A 320 95.73 0.90 -55.29
CA ILE A 320 94.90 0.57 -54.12
C ILE A 320 94.84 -0.96 -53.97
N ALA A 321 95.22 -1.47 -52.81
CA ALA A 321 95.31 -2.91 -52.52
C ALA A 321 94.49 -3.26 -51.27
N LEU A 322 93.17 -3.11 -51.37
CA LEU A 322 92.22 -3.47 -50.32
C LEU A 322 91.07 -4.28 -50.94
N ALA A 323 90.99 -5.57 -50.62
CA ALA A 323 90.10 -6.52 -51.30
C ALA A 323 88.61 -6.11 -51.32
N ASP A 324 88.14 -5.52 -50.22
CA ASP A 324 86.73 -5.10 -50.09
C ASP A 324 86.44 -3.73 -50.73
N SER A 325 87.47 -3.00 -51.17
CA SER A 325 87.32 -1.69 -51.80
C SER A 325 86.79 -1.83 -53.23
N PRO A 326 85.75 -1.06 -53.62
CA PRO A 326 85.36 -0.93 -55.03
C PRO A 326 86.46 -0.36 -55.94
N LEU A 327 87.51 0.25 -55.36
CA LEU A 327 88.66 0.80 -56.07
C LEU A 327 89.89 -0.12 -56.02
N ASN A 328 89.75 -1.37 -55.57
CA ASN A 328 90.85 -2.34 -55.53
C ASN A 328 91.47 -2.54 -56.92
N GLY A 329 92.80 -2.48 -57.00
CA GLY A 329 93.56 -2.61 -58.24
C GLY A 329 93.65 -1.32 -59.09
N VAL A 330 93.02 -0.22 -58.67
CA VAL A 330 93.08 1.05 -59.41
C VAL A 330 94.38 1.79 -59.09
N THR A 331 95.09 2.23 -60.14
CA THR A 331 96.25 3.13 -60.02
C THR A 331 95.80 4.56 -59.78
N ILE A 332 96.41 5.21 -58.80
CA ILE A 332 96.13 6.59 -58.40
C ILE A 332 97.41 7.40 -58.35
N ASN A 333 97.27 8.72 -58.48
CA ASN A 333 98.36 9.64 -58.26
C ASN A 333 98.39 10.10 -56.80
N LEU A 334 99.59 10.12 -56.23
CA LEU A 334 99.85 10.56 -54.88
C LEU A 334 100.06 12.08 -54.88
N VAL A 335 98.96 12.80 -55.03
CA VAL A 335 98.96 14.26 -55.30
C VAL A 335 99.61 15.09 -54.18
N ASN A 336 99.66 14.60 -52.93
CA ASN A 336 100.40 15.27 -51.87
C ASN A 336 101.92 15.18 -52.11
N THR A 337 102.40 14.05 -52.65
CA THR A 337 103.80 13.84 -53.01
C THR A 337 104.17 14.58 -54.30
N GLU A 338 103.33 14.52 -55.32
CA GLU A 338 103.54 15.29 -56.56
C GLU A 338 103.43 16.81 -56.35
N ARG A 339 102.79 17.24 -55.25
CA ARG A 339 102.36 18.63 -55.01
C ARG A 339 101.48 19.17 -56.16
N ARG A 340 100.75 18.27 -56.82
CA ARG A 340 99.91 18.60 -57.98
C ARG A 340 98.66 19.36 -57.53
N GLY A 341 98.38 20.50 -58.18
CA GLY A 341 97.15 21.24 -57.97
C GLY A 341 95.96 20.57 -58.66
N ILE A 342 94.84 20.42 -57.96
CA ILE A 342 93.59 19.93 -58.54
C ILE A 342 92.82 21.12 -59.14
N ARG A 343 92.33 20.97 -60.37
CA ARG A 343 91.50 21.97 -61.06
C ARG A 343 90.31 21.31 -61.74
N ALA A 344 89.29 22.08 -62.06
CA ALA A 344 88.19 21.62 -62.90
C ALA A 344 88.71 21.23 -64.30
N GLY A 345 88.33 20.06 -64.80
CA GLY A 345 88.78 19.49 -66.07
C GLY A 345 88.17 18.11 -66.31
N ALA A 346 88.64 17.39 -67.32
CA ALA A 346 88.29 15.99 -67.52
C ALA A 346 88.88 15.14 -66.39
N SER A 347 88.04 14.35 -65.71
CA SER A 347 88.47 13.53 -64.57
C SER A 347 89.44 12.44 -65.04
N GLY A 348 90.57 12.29 -64.34
CA GLY A 348 91.63 11.35 -64.69
C GLY A 348 92.73 11.91 -65.61
N ASP A 349 92.52 13.07 -66.24
CA ASP A 349 93.56 13.70 -67.07
C ASP A 349 94.66 14.28 -66.19
N VAL A 350 95.87 13.74 -66.34
CA VAL A 350 97.08 14.23 -65.70
C VAL A 350 97.80 15.15 -66.67
N GLN A 351 97.84 16.44 -66.35
CA GLN A 351 98.46 17.47 -67.19
C GLN A 351 99.59 18.13 -66.42
N ASP A 352 100.79 18.11 -66.99
CA ASP A 352 101.95 18.83 -66.46
C ASP A 352 101.95 20.30 -66.94
N ASP A 353 102.90 21.11 -66.44
CA ASP A 353 103.01 22.52 -66.85
C ASP A 353 103.31 22.63 -68.36
N ALA A 354 102.42 23.34 -69.07
CA ALA A 354 102.51 23.54 -70.51
C ALA A 354 103.35 24.77 -70.89
N LEU A 355 103.59 25.72 -69.97
CA LEU A 355 104.33 26.95 -70.26
C LEU A 355 105.83 26.79 -69.98
N GLN A 356 106.54 26.00 -70.80
CA GLN A 356 107.98 25.79 -70.59
C GLN A 356 108.86 26.91 -71.19
N LYS A 357 108.41 27.56 -72.26
CA LYS A 357 109.13 28.65 -72.94
C LYS A 357 108.16 29.68 -73.50
N PHE A 358 108.43 30.95 -73.24
CA PHE A 358 107.75 32.10 -73.85
C PHE A 358 108.77 32.93 -74.61
N ALA A 359 108.51 33.18 -75.90
CA ALA A 359 109.37 34.01 -76.74
C ALA A 359 108.50 35.08 -77.44
N LEU A 360 108.95 36.34 -77.38
CA LEU A 360 108.33 37.46 -78.10
C LEU A 360 109.16 37.80 -79.34
N ARG A 361 108.48 38.10 -80.45
CA ARG A 361 109.10 38.64 -81.66
C ARG A 361 108.58 40.05 -81.92
N ALA A 362 109.43 41.05 -81.75
CA ALA A 362 109.10 42.43 -82.11
C ALA A 362 109.35 42.64 -83.61
N ARG A 363 108.36 43.16 -84.36
CA ARG A 363 108.47 43.49 -85.79
C ARG A 363 108.34 44.99 -85.98
N ARG A 364 109.31 45.64 -86.61
CA ARG A 364 109.41 47.11 -86.70
C ARG A 364 108.55 47.66 -87.85
N GLY A 365 107.61 48.55 -87.55
CA GLY A 365 106.98 49.45 -88.52
C GLY A 365 107.26 50.90 -88.12
N SER A 366 108.01 51.63 -88.96
CA SER A 366 108.32 53.08 -89.03
C SER A 366 108.46 53.97 -87.76
N GLY A 367 108.34 53.43 -86.54
CA GLY A 367 108.52 54.12 -85.26
C GLY A 367 109.64 53.48 -84.45
N SER A 368 110.38 54.29 -83.70
CA SER A 368 111.47 53.87 -82.81
C SER A 368 110.93 53.06 -81.63
N VAL A 369 111.46 51.85 -81.40
CA VAL A 369 111.24 51.09 -80.16
C VAL A 369 112.34 51.50 -79.18
N GLY A 370 112.00 52.33 -78.20
CA GLY A 370 112.90 52.67 -77.10
C GLY A 370 113.05 51.47 -76.17
N LEU A 371 114.25 50.88 -76.13
CA LEU A 371 114.62 49.87 -75.14
C LEU A 371 115.49 50.58 -74.09
N SER A 372 114.97 50.79 -72.88
CA SER A 372 115.73 51.39 -71.79
C SER A 372 116.65 50.34 -71.14
N ALA A 373 117.91 50.71 -70.94
CA ALA A 373 118.96 49.81 -70.45
C ALA A 373 118.74 49.30 -69.01
N ASP A 374 117.87 49.95 -68.21
CA ASP A 374 117.69 49.60 -66.80
C ASP A 374 116.79 48.39 -66.53
N ALA A 375 116.01 47.92 -67.51
CA ALA A 375 115.12 46.76 -67.34
C ALA A 375 115.57 45.54 -68.16
N MET A 376 116.63 45.67 -68.96
CA MET A 376 117.04 44.69 -69.96
C MET A 376 118.57 44.66 -70.05
N GLY A 377 119.20 44.03 -69.08
CA GLY A 377 120.65 43.84 -69.05
C GLY A 377 121.11 42.98 -70.22
N SER A 378 121.67 43.60 -71.27
CA SER A 378 122.35 42.88 -72.34
C SER A 378 123.74 42.47 -71.86
N SER A 379 123.83 41.39 -71.09
CA SER A 379 125.11 40.70 -70.88
C SER A 379 125.43 39.86 -72.11
N ASP A 380 126.48 40.27 -72.80
CA ASP A 380 127.24 39.52 -73.82
C ASP A 380 126.56 39.26 -75.17
N GLY A 381 126.52 40.30 -75.99
CA GLY A 381 126.29 40.17 -77.43
C GLY A 381 126.25 41.52 -78.12
N SER A 382 127.41 42.04 -78.52
CA SER A 382 127.58 43.30 -79.25
C SER A 382 126.52 43.50 -80.34
N LEU A 383 125.76 44.61 -80.27
CA LEU A 383 124.91 45.11 -81.33
C LEU A 383 125.77 45.55 -82.52
N SER A 384 126.05 44.61 -83.43
CA SER A 384 126.78 44.86 -84.67
C SER A 384 125.88 45.61 -85.67
N VAL A 385 126.10 46.92 -85.82
CA VAL A 385 125.48 47.75 -86.86
C VAL A 385 126.48 47.90 -88.01
N GLY A 386 126.45 46.97 -88.96
CA GLY A 386 127.16 47.11 -90.24
C GLY A 386 126.34 47.95 -91.21
N ILE A 387 126.81 49.14 -91.55
CA ILE A 387 126.19 50.02 -92.55
C ILE A 387 126.86 49.74 -93.91
N SER A 388 126.16 49.10 -94.85
CA SER A 388 126.60 49.07 -96.26
C SER A 388 125.67 49.93 -97.12
N SER A 389 126.24 50.87 -97.86
CA SER A 389 125.51 51.75 -98.78
C SER A 389 124.83 50.93 -99.88
N MET A 390 123.58 51.32 -100.22
CA MET A 390 122.75 50.90 -101.36
C MET A 390 121.56 49.94 -101.02
N GLY A 391 120.49 50.50 -100.44
CA GLY A 391 119.13 50.30 -100.94
C GLY A 391 118.41 48.93 -100.81
N PHE A 392 118.54 48.20 -99.69
CA PHE A 392 117.68 47.04 -99.40
C PHE A 392 117.31 46.99 -97.89
N TYR A 393 116.05 46.70 -97.54
CA TYR A 393 115.63 46.55 -96.12
C TYR A 393 116.18 45.24 -95.55
N ILE A 394 117.10 45.33 -94.58
CA ILE A 394 117.65 44.19 -93.84
C ILE A 394 116.88 44.07 -92.51
N GLU A 395 116.17 42.95 -92.30
CA GLU A 395 115.55 42.60 -91.01
C GLU A 395 116.64 42.18 -90.01
N THR A 396 117.05 43.09 -89.10
CA THR A 396 117.88 42.75 -87.94
C THR A 396 117.02 42.06 -86.88
N THR A 397 117.30 40.77 -86.61
CA THR A 397 116.62 40.02 -85.53
C THR A 397 117.42 40.21 -84.25
N ALA A 398 116.97 41.11 -83.37
CA ALA A 398 117.48 41.20 -82.00
C ALA A 398 116.69 40.23 -81.11
N ASN A 399 117.37 39.22 -80.56
CA ASN A 399 116.78 38.37 -79.53
C ASN A 399 116.81 39.14 -78.21
N VAL A 400 115.62 39.52 -77.76
CA VAL A 400 115.42 40.05 -76.42
C VAL A 400 115.32 38.86 -75.46
N VAL A 401 116.29 38.73 -74.56
CA VAL A 401 116.28 37.72 -73.49
C VAL A 401 115.67 38.36 -72.24
N PHE A 402 114.50 37.89 -71.83
CA PHE A 402 113.92 38.20 -70.52
C PHE A 402 114.40 37.14 -69.53
N ASP A 403 115.60 37.32 -68.97
CA ASP A 403 116.05 36.51 -67.85
C ASP A 403 115.81 37.29 -66.55
N ALA A 404 115.25 36.63 -65.53
CA ALA A 404 115.19 37.23 -64.21
C ALA A 404 116.63 37.30 -63.70
N PRO A 405 117.17 38.47 -63.32
CA PRO A 405 118.60 38.64 -63.08
C PRO A 405 119.08 37.61 -62.05
N THR A 406 119.93 36.69 -62.50
CA THR A 406 120.56 35.67 -61.65
C THR A 406 121.38 36.40 -60.59
N GLY A 407 120.88 36.44 -59.35
CA GLY A 407 121.55 37.10 -58.22
C GLY A 407 121.04 38.50 -57.84
N GLY A 408 119.94 39.01 -58.44
CA GLY A 408 119.33 40.29 -58.06
C GLY A 408 118.41 40.20 -56.82
N THR A 409 118.52 41.17 -55.91
CA THR A 409 117.87 41.27 -54.58
C THR A 409 116.33 41.34 -54.55
N SER A 410 115.62 41.00 -55.64
CA SER A 410 114.16 41.10 -55.71
C SER A 410 113.46 39.96 -56.46
N VAL A 411 114.17 38.87 -56.78
CA VAL A 411 113.55 37.67 -57.38
C VAL A 411 113.39 36.58 -56.32
N ARG A 412 112.17 36.04 -56.17
CA ARG A 412 111.89 34.94 -55.23
C ARG A 412 112.51 33.65 -55.76
N THR A 413 113.39 33.03 -54.99
CA THR A 413 114.01 31.74 -55.34
C THR A 413 113.18 30.59 -54.76
N SER A 414 112.79 29.63 -55.62
CA SER A 414 112.10 28.39 -55.26
C SER A 414 112.37 27.35 -56.35
N THR A 415 112.16 26.06 -56.07
CA THR A 415 112.34 24.96 -57.02
C THR A 415 111.28 24.92 -58.14
N GLU A 416 110.29 25.80 -58.10
CA GLU A 416 109.19 25.93 -59.06
C GLU A 416 108.58 27.34 -58.98
N THR A 417 108.13 27.87 -60.13
CA THR A 417 107.37 29.12 -60.20
C THR A 417 105.90 28.85 -59.88
N ARG A 418 105.39 29.43 -58.78
CA ARG A 418 104.02 29.21 -58.31
C ARG A 418 103.34 30.49 -57.83
N MET A 419 102.02 30.56 -57.98
CA MET A 419 101.20 31.54 -57.27
C MET A 419 101.29 31.32 -55.74
N ARG A 420 100.96 32.32 -54.92
CA ARG A 420 100.88 32.11 -53.46
C ARG A 420 99.84 31.01 -53.18
N ASN A 421 100.26 29.91 -52.56
CA ASN A 421 99.40 28.78 -52.24
C ASN A 421 99.66 28.28 -50.80
N ALA A 422 98.70 27.54 -50.26
CA ALA A 422 98.81 26.79 -49.01
C ALA A 422 98.47 25.33 -49.29
N GLY A 423 99.26 24.39 -48.76
CA GLY A 423 99.04 22.96 -48.97
C GLY A 423 98.10 22.38 -47.91
N ALA A 424 97.00 21.77 -48.35
CA ALA A 424 96.21 20.86 -47.53
C ALA A 424 96.60 19.42 -47.85
N THR A 425 96.45 18.52 -46.89
CA THR A 425 96.65 17.09 -47.11
C THR A 425 95.37 16.51 -47.68
N TYR A 426 95.46 15.87 -48.84
CA TYR A 426 94.34 15.15 -49.42
C TYR A 426 94.30 13.70 -48.94
N TYR A 427 93.10 13.31 -48.52
CA TYR A 427 92.71 11.93 -48.25
C TYR A 427 91.66 11.51 -49.28
N MET A 428 91.63 10.24 -49.65
CA MET A 428 90.59 9.68 -50.54
C MET A 428 89.90 8.51 -49.86
N ARG A 429 88.57 8.48 -49.90
CA ARG A 429 87.81 7.34 -49.40
C ARG A 429 87.93 6.16 -50.37
N ILE A 430 88.30 4.98 -49.87
CA ILE A 430 88.44 3.74 -50.65
C ILE A 430 87.46 2.64 -50.21
N LEU A 431 86.94 2.68 -48.99
CA LEU A 431 85.89 1.76 -48.51
C LEU A 431 84.82 2.59 -47.79
#